data_AF-A0A5N5D0A4-F1
#
_entry.id   AF-A0A5N5D0A4-F1
#
_cell.length_a   1.000
_cell.length_b   1.000
_cell.length_c   1.000
_cell.angle_alpha   90.00
_cell.angle_beta   90.00
_cell.angle_gamma   90.00
#
_symmetry.space_group_name_H-M   'P 1'
#
loop_
_entity.id
_entity.type
_entity.pdbx_description
1 polymer ?
#
loop_
_entity_poly.entity_id
_entity_poly.type
_entity_poly.pdbx_seq_one_letter_code
_entity_poly.pdbx_strand_id
1 'polypeptide(L)'
;MAVVTILSGAASGIIASAVESVIELIVDLTEWDDVRKAFTRDTVDAMWGNRTHNYDAAICYNLDYDVADWDRIYEKTAVKLELGLLHTDYDCFFMNGENDFWALEDGGGINLAATSRQDLCSWDENDDLHLCCD
;
A
#
# COMPACT_ATOMS: atom_id res chain seq x y z
N MET A 1 -24.00 11.63 5.38
CA MET A 1 -22.64 11.86 4.86
C MET A 1 -21.86 10.62 5.18
N ALA A 2 -21.28 9.98 4.16
CA ALA A 2 -20.32 8.91 4.42
C ALA A 2 -19.06 9.57 4.99
N VAL A 3 -18.50 8.99 6.04
CA VAL A 3 -17.30 9.52 6.68
C VAL A 3 -16.20 8.53 6.34
N VAL A 4 -15.17 9.02 5.65
CA VAL A 4 -13.94 8.26 5.48
C VAL A 4 -13.14 8.40 6.77
N THR A 5 -12.89 7.29 7.43
CA THR A 5 -12.01 7.24 8.61
C THR A 5 -10.85 6.33 8.31
N ILE A 6 -9.65 6.74 8.73
CA ILE A 6 -8.47 5.91 8.66
C ILE A 6 -7.90 5.72 10.05
N LEU A 7 -7.75 4.46 10.45
CA LEU A 7 -7.11 4.08 11.70
C LEU A 7 -5.82 3.36 11.37
N SER A 8 -4.69 4.01 11.62
CA SER A 8 -3.37 3.39 11.53
C SER A 8 -2.99 2.77 12.88
N GLY A 9 -2.38 1.58 12.85
CA GLY A 9 -1.83 0.93 14.03
C GLY A 9 -0.61 1.67 14.58
N ALA A 10 0.33 0.96 15.22
CA ALA A 10 1.65 1.51 15.54
C ALA A 10 2.44 1.74 14.24
N ALA A 11 2.09 2.81 13.53
CA ALA A 11 2.64 3.18 12.25
C ALA A 11 3.99 3.86 12.41
N SER A 12 4.87 3.69 11.43
CA SER A 12 5.97 4.63 11.28
C SER A 12 5.42 6.04 11.02
N GLY A 13 6.16 7.07 11.41
CA GLY A 13 5.74 8.46 11.19
C GLY A 13 5.53 8.81 9.70
N ILE A 14 6.21 8.11 8.79
CA ILE A 14 6.14 8.36 7.35
C ILE A 14 4.87 7.78 6.75
N ILE A 15 4.56 6.50 7.02
CA ILE A 15 3.34 5.87 6.48
C ILE A 15 2.10 6.53 7.11
N ALA A 16 2.14 6.85 8.41
CA ALA A 16 1.05 7.60 9.05
C ALA A 16 0.79 8.94 8.37
N SER A 17 1.84 9.73 8.11
CA SER A 17 1.70 11.03 7.43
C SER A 17 1.22 10.89 5.99
N ALA A 18 1.67 9.86 5.26
CA ALA A 18 1.21 9.58 3.90
C ALA A 18 -0.29 9.28 3.90
N VAL A 19 -0.73 8.39 4.78
CA VAL A 19 -2.14 8.03 4.96
C VAL A 19 -3.01 9.24 5.32
N GLU A 20 -2.55 10.10 6.24
CA GLU A 20 -3.29 11.32 6.61
C GLU A 20 -3.50 12.27 5.42
N SER A 21 -2.49 12.42 4.56
CA SER A 21 -2.59 13.28 3.37
C SER A 21 -3.61 12.77 2.34
N VAL A 22 -3.85 11.47 2.30
CA VAL A 22 -4.80 10.84 1.36
C VAL A 22 -6.24 11.03 1.80
N ILE A 23 -6.51 11.16 3.11
CA ILE A 23 -7.87 11.39 3.64
C ILE A 23 -8.51 12.60 2.95
N GLU A 24 -7.76 13.70 2.81
CA GLU A 24 -8.25 14.92 2.19
C GLU A 24 -8.59 14.75 0.70
N LEU A 25 -7.95 13.79 0.01
CA LEU A 25 -8.17 13.52 -1.41
C LEU A 25 -9.42 12.66 -1.66
N ILE A 26 -9.75 11.77 -0.72
CA ILE A 26 -10.81 10.77 -0.90
C ILE A 26 -12.10 11.09 -0.13
N VAL A 27 -12.12 12.14 0.70
CA VAL A 27 -13.27 12.49 1.56
C VAL A 27 -14.56 12.80 0.78
N ASP A 28 -14.42 13.31 -0.46
CA ASP A 28 -15.56 13.64 -1.32
C ASP A 28 -16.10 12.42 -2.10
N LEU A 29 -15.39 11.28 -2.06
CA LEU A 29 -15.82 10.06 -2.71
C LEU A 29 -16.86 9.33 -1.84
N THR A 30 -17.93 8.88 -2.49
CA THR A 30 -19.05 8.20 -1.81
C THR A 30 -19.23 6.75 -2.24
N GLU A 31 -18.64 6.36 -3.37
CA GLU A 31 -18.66 5.00 -3.88
C GLU A 31 -17.50 4.20 -3.29
N TRP A 32 -17.79 3.04 -2.72
CA TRP A 32 -16.81 2.27 -1.95
C TRP A 32 -15.60 1.81 -2.78
N ASP A 33 -15.84 1.34 -4.00
CA ASP A 33 -14.76 0.88 -4.88
C ASP A 33 -13.88 2.05 -5.34
N ASP A 34 -14.46 3.23 -5.56
CA ASP A 34 -13.70 4.44 -5.90
C ASP A 34 -12.85 4.90 -4.71
N VAL A 35 -13.41 4.89 -3.50
CA VAL A 35 -12.68 5.19 -2.25
C VAL A 35 -11.49 4.26 -2.08
N ARG A 36 -11.70 2.95 -2.23
CA ARG A 36 -10.63 1.95 -2.09
C ARG A 36 -9.56 2.14 -3.16
N LYS A 37 -9.94 2.26 -4.43
CA LYS A 37 -8.98 2.43 -5.54
C LYS A 37 -8.14 3.69 -5.37
N ALA A 38 -8.76 4.81 -4.99
CA ALA A 38 -8.06 6.05 -4.73
C ALA A 38 -7.15 5.91 -3.49
N PHE A 39 -7.66 5.35 -2.40
CA PHE A 39 -6.88 5.10 -1.18
C PHE A 39 -5.62 4.28 -1.46
N THR A 40 -5.76 3.11 -2.10
CA THR A 40 -4.63 2.18 -2.33
C THR A 40 -3.54 2.84 -3.17
N ARG A 41 -3.90 3.48 -4.29
CA ARG A 41 -2.95 4.15 -5.18
C ARG A 41 -2.31 5.37 -4.53
N ASP A 42 -3.13 6.29 -4.01
CA ASP A 42 -2.65 7.58 -3.55
C ASP A 42 -1.83 7.44 -2.25
N THR A 43 -2.11 6.41 -1.43
CA THR A 43 -1.29 6.08 -0.26
C THR A 43 0.10 5.63 -0.66
N VAL A 44 0.21 4.74 -1.65
CA VAL A 44 1.52 4.28 -2.16
C VAL A 44 2.29 5.42 -2.81
N ASP A 45 1.62 6.29 -3.57
CA ASP A 45 2.24 7.48 -4.17
C ASP A 45 2.77 8.45 -3.10
N ALA A 46 1.97 8.70 -2.06
CA ALA A 46 2.36 9.55 -0.93
C ALA A 46 3.51 8.92 -0.13
N MET A 47 3.47 7.61 0.15
CA MET A 47 4.55 6.87 0.80
C MET A 47 5.84 6.98 0.00
N TRP A 48 5.77 6.75 -1.31
CA TRP A 48 6.91 6.84 -2.20
C TRP A 48 7.48 8.25 -2.21
N GLY A 49 6.65 9.28 -2.34
CA GLY A 49 7.08 10.68 -2.38
C GLY A 49 7.70 11.18 -1.07
N ASN A 50 7.26 10.65 0.07
CA ASN A 50 7.69 11.09 1.40
C ASN A 50 8.78 10.20 2.03
N ARG A 51 9.24 9.15 1.33
CA ARG A 51 10.26 8.25 1.87
C ARG A 51 11.55 9.00 2.20
N THR A 52 12.12 8.73 3.37
CA THR A 52 13.38 9.34 3.84
C THR A 52 14.60 8.44 3.63
N HIS A 53 14.36 7.17 3.32
CA HIS A 53 15.37 6.17 3.02
C HIS A 53 15.26 5.71 1.56
N ASN A 54 16.33 5.11 1.06
CA ASN A 54 16.39 4.54 -0.28
C ASN A 54 15.71 3.17 -0.31
N TYR A 55 14.41 3.15 -0.02
CA TYR A 55 13.60 1.95 -0.21
C TYR A 55 13.42 1.67 -1.70
N ASP A 56 13.39 0.39 -2.06
CA ASP A 56 13.31 -0.05 -3.45
C ASP A 56 11.86 -0.23 -3.92
N ALA A 57 10.93 -0.50 -3.00
CA ALA A 57 9.49 -0.49 -3.27
C ALA A 57 8.68 0.05 -2.08
N ALA A 58 7.51 0.62 -2.38
CA ALA A 58 6.43 0.94 -1.45
C ALA A 58 5.18 0.18 -1.91
N ILE A 59 4.53 -0.53 -0.99
CA ILE A 59 3.43 -1.44 -1.29
C ILE A 59 2.30 -1.21 -0.27
N CYS A 60 1.05 -1.20 -0.73
CA CYS A 60 -0.14 -1.34 0.11
C CYS A 60 -1.02 -2.47 -0.44
N TYR A 61 -1.41 -3.40 0.44
CA TYR A 61 -2.22 -4.55 0.07
C TYR A 61 -3.22 -4.95 1.15
N ASN A 62 -4.43 -5.37 0.78
CA ASN A 62 -5.49 -5.71 1.74
C ASN A 62 -5.86 -7.20 1.84
N LEU A 63 -5.10 -8.07 1.17
CA LEU A 63 -5.30 -9.52 1.21
C LEU A 63 -3.99 -10.20 1.67
N ASP A 64 -3.99 -11.52 1.71
CA ASP A 64 -2.83 -12.29 2.15
C ASP A 64 -1.68 -12.20 1.15
N TYR A 65 -0.46 -12.04 1.66
CA TYR A 65 0.75 -11.94 0.86
C TYR A 65 1.91 -12.69 1.53
N ASP A 66 2.93 -13.02 0.74
CA ASP A 66 4.20 -13.54 1.23
C ASP A 66 5.37 -12.66 0.76
N VAL A 67 6.48 -12.72 1.48
CA VAL A 67 7.74 -12.06 1.08
C VAL A 67 8.92 -12.99 1.30
N ALA A 68 9.97 -12.86 0.48
CA ALA A 68 11.11 -13.77 0.55
C ALA A 68 11.90 -13.58 1.86
N ASP A 69 12.04 -12.34 2.30
CA ASP A 69 12.77 -11.93 3.49
C ASP A 69 12.00 -10.86 4.27
N TRP A 70 11.44 -11.26 5.42
CA TRP A 70 10.71 -10.36 6.31
C TRP A 70 11.63 -9.33 7.00
N ASP A 71 12.95 -9.58 7.10
CA ASP A 71 13.91 -8.63 7.67
C ASP A 71 14.18 -7.44 6.73
N ARG A 72 13.69 -7.52 5.49
CA ARG A 72 13.77 -6.47 4.46
C ARG A 72 12.45 -5.73 4.25
N ILE A 73 11.48 -5.97 5.12
CA ILE A 73 10.24 -5.21 5.18
C ILE A 73 10.35 -4.15 6.27
N TYR A 74 10.08 -2.91 5.89
CA TYR A 74 10.24 -1.76 6.75
C TYR A 74 8.93 -1.04 6.96
N GLU A 75 8.80 -0.50 8.17
CA GLU A 75 7.72 0.40 8.54
C GLU A 75 6.30 -0.21 8.39
N LYS A 76 6.19 -1.55 8.37
CA LYS A 76 4.92 -2.24 8.17
C LYS A 76 3.84 -1.69 9.09
N THR A 77 2.78 -1.20 8.48
CA THR A 77 1.68 -0.51 9.14
C THR A 77 0.35 -1.09 8.65
N ALA A 78 -0.45 -1.59 9.58
CA ALA A 78 -1.85 -1.92 9.33
C ALA A 78 -2.69 -0.63 9.34
N VAL A 79 -3.50 -0.44 8.31
CA VAL A 79 -4.32 0.74 8.05
C VAL A 79 -5.74 0.30 7.76
N LYS A 80 -6.67 0.66 8.64
CA LYS A 80 -8.10 0.39 8.44
C LYS A 80 -8.76 1.55 7.72
N LEU A 81 -9.28 1.29 6.52
CA LEU A 81 -10.11 2.22 5.77
C LEU A 81 -11.58 1.94 6.03
N GLU A 82 -12.35 2.96 6.40
CA GLU A 82 -13.79 2.84 6.66
C GLU A 82 -14.60 3.85 5.84
N LEU A 83 -15.74 3.41 5.28
CA LEU A 83 -16.76 4.25 4.68
C LEU A 83 -18.14 3.84 5.22
N GLY A 84 -18.60 4.53 6.26
CA GLY A 84 -19.85 4.16 6.93
C GLY A 84 -19.73 2.80 7.64
N LEU A 85 -20.42 1.77 7.14
CA LEU A 85 -20.34 0.40 7.67
C LEU A 85 -19.33 -0.49 6.92
N LEU A 86 -18.90 -0.04 5.73
CA LEU A 86 -17.93 -0.75 4.90
C LEU A 86 -16.54 -0.47 5.44
N HIS A 87 -15.69 -1.50 5.49
CA HIS A 87 -14.32 -1.35 5.92
C HIS A 87 -13.41 -2.39 5.26
N THR A 88 -12.12 -2.07 5.20
CA THR A 88 -11.06 -2.96 4.73
C THR A 88 -9.76 -2.58 5.42
N ASP A 89 -8.99 -3.59 5.83
CA ASP A 89 -7.68 -3.42 6.43
C ASP A 89 -6.61 -3.60 5.36
N TYR A 90 -5.67 -2.66 5.28
CA TYR A 90 -4.52 -2.69 4.37
C TYR A 90 -3.23 -2.81 5.17
N ASP A 91 -2.32 -3.65 4.73
CA ASP A 91 -0.93 -3.62 5.14
C ASP A 91 -0.14 -2.76 4.16
N CYS A 92 0.42 -1.66 4.66
CA CYS A 92 1.28 -0.75 3.92
C CYS A 92 2.71 -0.83 4.47
N PHE A 93 3.70 -0.96 3.59
CA PHE A 93 5.10 -1.12 3.97
C PHE A 93 6.06 -0.70 2.86
N PHE A 94 7.33 -0.55 3.24
CA PHE A 94 8.44 -0.44 2.30
C PHE A 94 9.20 -1.77 2.20
N MET A 95 9.85 -2.00 1.07
CA MET A 95 10.67 -3.19 0.79
C MET A 95 12.00 -2.77 0.16
N ASN A 96 13.09 -3.43 0.54
CA ASN A 96 14.39 -3.34 -0.14
C ASN A 96 14.63 -4.57 -1.01
N GLY A 97 15.54 -4.46 -1.98
CA GLY A 97 15.97 -5.53 -2.88
C GLY A 97 16.64 -6.72 -2.19
N GLU A 98 17.06 -7.70 -3.00
CA GLU A 98 17.24 -9.10 -2.59
C GLU A 98 15.99 -9.64 -1.87
N ASN A 99 14.80 -9.24 -2.35
CA ASN A 99 13.52 -9.61 -1.79
C ASN A 99 12.42 -9.62 -2.86
N ASP A 100 11.40 -10.42 -2.60
CA ASP A 100 10.26 -10.59 -3.48
C ASP A 100 8.99 -10.39 -2.67
N PHE A 101 7.96 -9.85 -3.31
CA PHE A 101 6.61 -9.77 -2.78
C PHE A 101 5.65 -10.58 -3.65
N TRP A 102 4.85 -11.44 -3.03
CA TRP A 102 3.80 -12.23 -3.68
C TRP A 102 2.44 -11.88 -3.09
N ALA A 103 1.57 -11.28 -3.88
CA ALA A 103 0.14 -11.23 -3.60
C ALA A 103 -0.46 -12.62 -3.85
N LEU A 104 -1.08 -13.22 -2.82
CA LEU A 104 -1.58 -14.61 -2.91
C LEU A 104 -2.98 -14.70 -3.54
N GLU A 105 -3.63 -13.55 -3.77
CA GLU A 105 -4.97 -13.47 -4.32
C GLU A 105 -5.06 -12.52 -5.52
N ASP A 106 -5.67 -11.35 -5.37
CA ASP A 106 -5.98 -10.43 -6.47
C ASP A 106 -5.07 -9.19 -6.42
N GLY A 107 -4.34 -8.93 -7.51
CA GLY A 107 -3.44 -7.77 -7.69
C GLY A 107 -4.14 -6.54 -8.26
N GLY A 108 -5.46 -6.58 -8.45
CA GLY A 108 -6.22 -5.46 -8.98
C GLY A 108 -6.05 -4.18 -8.15
N GLY A 109 -6.06 -3.03 -8.82
CA GLY A 109 -5.75 -1.71 -8.23
C GLY A 109 -6.66 -1.22 -7.08
N ILE A 110 -7.70 -1.98 -6.74
CA ILE A 110 -8.50 -1.78 -5.52
C ILE A 110 -7.77 -2.37 -4.31
N ASN A 111 -7.15 -3.53 -4.51
CA ASN A 111 -6.53 -4.33 -3.46
C ASN A 111 -5.05 -4.01 -3.32
N LEU A 112 -4.34 -3.90 -4.45
CA LEU A 112 -2.89 -3.75 -4.50
C LEU A 112 -2.49 -2.46 -5.23
N ALA A 113 -1.54 -1.75 -4.66
CA ALA A 113 -0.70 -0.83 -5.41
C ALA A 113 0.75 -1.02 -4.96
N ALA A 114 1.68 -0.87 -5.89
CA ALA A 114 3.08 -0.69 -5.56
C ALA A 114 3.73 0.33 -6.49
N THR A 115 4.66 1.09 -5.92
CA THR A 115 5.60 1.92 -6.67
C THR A 115 6.99 1.46 -6.30
N SER A 116 7.82 1.21 -7.31
CA SER A 116 9.15 0.63 -7.12
C SER A 116 10.18 1.26 -8.04
N ARG A 117 11.45 1.00 -7.72
CA ARG A 117 12.59 1.37 -8.55
C ARG A 117 12.63 0.49 -9.80
N GLN A 118 12.39 1.08 -10.97
CA GLN A 118 12.37 0.33 -12.23
C GLN A 118 13.73 -0.27 -12.63
N ASP A 119 14.83 0.18 -12.02
CA ASP A 119 16.17 -0.34 -12.25
C ASP A 119 16.54 -1.55 -11.37
N LEU A 120 15.77 -1.80 -10.31
CA LEU A 120 16.01 -2.89 -9.35
C LEU A 120 14.82 -3.83 -9.21
N CYS A 121 13.61 -3.35 -9.49
CA CYS A 121 12.38 -4.09 -9.29
C CYS A 121 11.58 -4.24 -10.58
N SER A 122 11.00 -5.42 -10.75
CA SER A 122 10.15 -5.76 -11.89
C SER A 122 9.00 -6.66 -11.48
N TRP A 123 7.82 -6.40 -12.04
CA TRP A 123 6.71 -7.35 -11.99
C TRP A 123 6.98 -8.52 -12.94
N ASP A 124 6.61 -9.74 -12.54
CA ASP A 124 6.62 -10.89 -13.46
C ASP A 124 5.68 -10.59 -14.63
N GLU A 125 6.17 -10.82 -15.87
CA GLU A 125 5.44 -10.53 -17.11
C GLU A 125 4.11 -11.28 -17.24
N ASN A 126 3.87 -12.27 -16.37
CA ASN A 126 2.70 -13.14 -16.41
C ASN A 126 1.58 -12.76 -15.42
N ASP A 127 1.85 -11.94 -14.39
CA ASP A 127 0.81 -11.46 -13.46
C ASP A 127 1.27 -10.27 -12.60
N ASP A 128 0.33 -9.40 -12.24
CA ASP A 128 0.52 -8.27 -11.32
C ASP A 128 0.61 -8.73 -9.84
N LEU A 129 0.91 -10.02 -9.61
CA LEU A 129 0.93 -10.66 -8.29
C LEU A 129 2.34 -10.87 -7.73
N HIS A 130 3.40 -10.75 -8.55
CA HIS A 130 4.77 -10.99 -8.09
C HIS A 130 5.68 -9.81 -8.45
N LEU A 131 6.15 -9.09 -7.43
CA LEU A 131 7.15 -8.03 -7.56
C LEU A 131 8.51 -8.56 -7.08
N CYS A 132 9.45 -8.73 -7.99
CA CYS A 132 10.84 -9.06 -7.67
C CYS A 132 11.64 -7.76 -7.49
N CYS A 133 12.55 -7.71 -6.51
CA CYS A 133 13.54 -6.64 -6.37
C CYS A 133 14.95 -7.23 -6.13
N ASP A 134 15.88 -6.95 -7.04
CA ASP A 134 17.28 -7.39 -7.02
C ASP A 134 18.18 -6.52 -6.14
#